data_AF-N6U6R7-F1
#
_entry.id   AF-N6U6R7-F1
#
_cell.length_a   1.000
_cell.length_b   1.000
_cell.length_c   1.000
_cell.angle_alpha   90.00
_cell.angle_beta   90.00
_cell.angle_gamma   90.00
#
_symmetry.space_group_name_H-M   'P 1'
#
loop_
_entity.id
_entity.type
_entity.pdbx_description
1 polymer ?
#
loop_
_entity_poly.entity_id
_entity_poly.type
_entity_poly.pdbx_seq_one_letter_code
_entity_poly.pdbx_strand_id
1 'polypeptide(L)'
;MALASSDHPVHQSPPSAGGEDHTFRQRIAVQYQQSAVNKSRLKYCVFLHYFLCFAMLAKLVPYILDRFNWFILIVEELEVPEPFAWEWFWLSSITASAFCLDAIKKNSVTSMRNYIISIVLLGYLPILYALVFWFSEVYIFLVSDDYFDVVDLVYWRMYPCGLLWYAFLMIALQVHSFSMYFSFKLITAWKTRGARRAE
;
A
#
# COMPACT_ATOMS: atom_id res chain seq x y z
N MET A 1 -52.60 20.91 -66.67
CA MET A 1 -52.56 21.95 -65.61
C MET A 1 -51.77 21.35 -64.46
N ALA A 2 -50.56 21.84 -64.25
CA ALA A 2 -49.50 21.18 -63.47
C ALA A 2 -49.78 21.20 -61.95
N LEU A 3 -49.49 20.07 -61.29
CA LEU A 3 -49.51 19.91 -59.84
C LEU A 3 -48.31 20.63 -59.23
N ALA A 4 -48.56 21.42 -58.19
CA ALA A 4 -47.54 22.13 -57.44
C ALA A 4 -46.68 21.15 -56.62
N SER A 5 -45.36 21.18 -56.84
CA SER A 5 -44.35 20.49 -56.03
C SER A 5 -44.16 21.22 -54.70
N SER A 6 -44.44 20.55 -53.59
CA SER A 6 -44.18 21.06 -52.24
C SER A 6 -42.76 20.69 -51.81
N ASP A 7 -41.82 21.65 -51.90
CA ASP A 7 -40.47 21.50 -51.35
C ASP A 7 -40.50 21.75 -49.84
N HIS A 8 -40.42 20.68 -49.05
CA HIS A 8 -40.09 20.77 -47.64
C HIS A 8 -38.58 21.03 -47.47
N PRO A 9 -38.15 21.99 -46.64
CA PRO A 9 -36.74 22.18 -46.35
C PRO A 9 -36.23 20.98 -45.55
N VAL A 10 -35.34 20.20 -46.16
CA VAL A 10 -34.57 19.16 -45.48
C VAL A 10 -33.71 19.85 -44.43
N HIS A 11 -34.09 19.72 -43.17
CA HIS A 11 -33.30 20.14 -42.02
C HIS A 11 -32.01 19.30 -42.03
N GLN A 12 -30.94 19.82 -42.62
CA GLN A 12 -29.61 19.21 -42.51
C GLN A 12 -29.22 19.20 -41.03
N SER A 13 -29.27 18.01 -40.44
CA SER A 13 -28.67 17.78 -39.13
C SER A 13 -27.16 17.97 -39.27
N PRO A 14 -26.48 18.67 -38.34
CA PRO A 14 -25.05 18.91 -38.47
C PRO A 14 -24.27 17.59 -38.56
N PRO A 15 -23.14 17.56 -39.27
CA PRO A 15 -22.38 16.34 -39.55
C PRO A 15 -21.85 15.72 -38.25
N SER A 16 -22.31 14.51 -37.94
CA SER A 16 -21.72 13.52 -37.01
C SER A 16 -21.11 14.04 -35.69
N ALA A 17 -21.92 14.60 -34.80
CA ALA A 17 -21.56 14.71 -33.38
C ALA A 17 -21.47 13.35 -32.65
N GLY A 18 -21.92 12.26 -33.27
CA GLY A 18 -21.98 10.93 -32.64
C GLY A 18 -20.61 10.31 -32.36
N GLY A 19 -19.69 10.30 -33.32
CA GLY A 19 -18.39 9.63 -33.18
C GLY A 19 -17.47 10.31 -32.16
N GLU A 20 -17.41 11.64 -32.16
CA GLU A 20 -16.61 12.42 -31.22
C GLU A 20 -17.18 12.36 -29.79
N ASP A 21 -18.51 12.41 -29.62
CA ASP A 21 -19.15 12.23 -28.31
C ASP A 21 -18.96 10.81 -27.76
N HIS A 22 -19.08 9.78 -28.60
CA HIS A 22 -18.81 8.40 -28.18
C HIS A 22 -17.37 8.20 -27.71
N THR A 23 -16.38 8.70 -28.45
CA THR A 23 -14.97 8.60 -28.06
C THR A 23 -14.66 9.40 -26.79
N PHE A 24 -15.28 10.56 -26.62
CA PHE A 24 -15.16 11.39 -25.43
C PHE A 24 -15.73 10.69 -24.18
N ARG A 25 -16.97 10.20 -24.26
CA ARG A 25 -17.62 9.44 -23.16
C ARG A 25 -16.84 8.19 -22.80
N GLN A 26 -16.31 7.47 -23.80
CA GLN A 26 -15.49 6.28 -23.56
C GLN A 26 -14.21 6.63 -22.80
N ARG A 27 -13.50 7.72 -23.17
CA ARG A 27 -12.30 8.17 -22.45
C ARG A 27 -12.60 8.52 -21.00
N ILE A 28 -13.72 9.19 -20.73
CA ILE A 28 -14.15 9.53 -19.36
C ILE A 28 -14.46 8.25 -18.57
N ALA A 29 -15.22 7.32 -19.14
CA ALA A 29 -15.58 6.06 -18.49
C ALA A 29 -14.33 5.24 -18.10
N VAL A 30 -13.34 5.15 -19.00
CA VAL A 30 -12.06 4.48 -18.73
C VAL A 30 -11.32 5.13 -17.56
N GLN A 31 -11.29 6.47 -17.47
CA GLN A 31 -10.66 7.17 -16.34
C GLN A 31 -11.38 6.90 -15.00
N TYR A 32 -12.71 6.88 -14.98
CA TYR A 32 -13.48 6.52 -13.78
C TYR A 32 -13.24 5.08 -13.35
N GLN A 33 -13.23 4.15 -14.32
CA GLN A 33 -12.93 2.74 -14.06
C GLN A 33 -11.51 2.57 -13.50
N GLN A 34 -10.52 3.23 -14.09
CA GLN A 34 -9.13 3.18 -13.60
C GLN A 34 -8.99 3.75 -12.18
N SER A 35 -9.66 4.86 -11.87
CA SER A 35 -9.64 5.39 -10.50
C SER A 35 -10.36 4.46 -9.52
N ALA A 36 -11.49 3.87 -9.89
CA ALA A 36 -12.24 2.94 -9.04
C ALA A 36 -11.42 1.68 -8.73
N VAL A 37 -10.81 1.07 -9.75
CA VAL A 37 -9.97 -0.13 -9.61
C VAL A 37 -8.76 0.15 -8.73
N ASN A 38 -8.02 1.24 -8.98
CA ASN A 38 -6.83 1.56 -8.19
C ASN A 38 -7.18 1.92 -6.73
N LYS A 39 -8.33 2.53 -6.47
CA LYS A 39 -8.82 2.73 -5.09
C LYS A 39 -9.09 1.42 -4.38
N SER A 40 -9.77 0.48 -5.05
CA SER A 40 -10.06 -0.84 -4.47
C SER A 40 -8.76 -1.56 -4.15
N ARG A 41 -7.81 -1.60 -5.09
CA ARG A 41 -6.48 -2.20 -4.88
C ARG A 41 -5.70 -1.54 -3.74
N LEU A 42 -5.72 -0.20 -3.65
CA LEU A 42 -5.09 0.51 -2.54
C LEU A 42 -5.74 0.18 -1.19
N LYS A 43 -7.07 0.00 -1.14
CA LYS A 43 -7.75 -0.47 0.09
C LYS A 43 -7.30 -1.87 0.48
N TYR A 44 -7.09 -2.78 -0.48
CA TYR A 44 -6.52 -4.09 -0.19
C TYR A 44 -5.11 -3.99 0.37
N CYS A 45 -4.26 -3.11 -0.16
CA CYS A 45 -2.93 -2.86 0.41
C CYS A 45 -3.01 -2.35 1.86
N VAL A 46 -3.93 -1.41 2.15
CA VAL A 46 -4.16 -0.92 3.53
C VAL A 46 -4.64 -2.04 4.45
N PHE A 47 -5.56 -2.89 3.97
CA PHE A 47 -6.04 -4.05 4.73
C PHE A 47 -4.91 -5.03 5.04
N LEU A 48 -4.09 -5.39 4.05
CA LEU A 48 -2.91 -6.24 4.26
C LEU A 48 -1.89 -5.59 5.19
N HIS A 49 -1.70 -4.28 5.11
CA HIS A 49 -0.84 -3.56 6.04
C HIS A 49 -1.35 -3.67 7.48
N TYR A 50 -2.66 -3.54 7.72
CA TYR A 50 -3.24 -3.76 9.04
C TYR A 50 -3.05 -5.20 9.53
N PHE A 51 -3.14 -6.20 8.65
CA PHE A 51 -2.85 -7.58 9.02
C PHE A 51 -1.39 -7.76 9.44
N LEU A 52 -0.44 -7.15 8.72
CA LEU A 52 0.98 -7.15 9.10
C LEU A 52 1.23 -6.38 10.41
N CYS A 53 0.55 -5.25 10.64
CA CYS A 53 0.61 -4.53 11.91
C CYS A 53 0.06 -5.37 13.06
N PHE A 54 -0.99 -6.14 12.82
CA PHE A 54 -1.53 -7.07 13.82
C PHE A 54 -0.53 -8.18 14.15
N ALA A 55 0.12 -8.77 13.13
CA ALA A 55 1.17 -9.76 13.33
C ALA A 55 2.37 -9.20 14.10
N MET A 56 2.82 -7.99 13.75
CA MET A 56 3.87 -7.27 14.49
C MET A 56 3.42 -7.01 15.93
N LEU A 57 2.22 -6.46 16.15
CA LEU A 57 1.69 -6.21 17.49
C LEU A 57 1.63 -7.49 18.32
N ALA A 58 1.20 -8.61 17.74
CA ALA A 58 1.19 -9.92 18.41
C ALA A 58 2.59 -10.35 18.86
N LYS A 59 3.62 -10.13 18.04
CA LYS A 59 5.03 -10.35 18.43
C LYS A 59 5.45 -9.45 19.60
N LEU A 60 4.94 -8.23 19.67
CA LEU A 60 5.26 -7.25 20.72
C LEU A 60 4.47 -7.46 22.02
N VAL A 61 3.44 -8.32 22.03
CA VAL A 61 2.57 -8.58 23.19
C VAL A 61 3.36 -8.96 24.45
N PRO A 62 4.33 -9.90 24.44
CA PRO A 62 5.06 -10.29 25.65
C PRO A 62 5.70 -9.08 26.35
N TYR A 63 6.45 -8.27 25.59
CA TYR A 63 7.08 -7.06 26.09
C TYR A 63 6.07 -6.03 26.64
N ILE A 64 4.92 -5.89 25.99
CA ILE A 64 3.85 -4.99 26.47
C ILE A 64 3.27 -5.50 27.79
N LEU A 65 3.01 -6.80 27.92
CA LEU A 65 2.47 -7.41 29.13
C LEU A 65 3.42 -7.26 30.32
N ASP A 66 4.72 -7.46 30.09
CA ASP A 66 5.76 -7.27 31.11
C ASP A 66 5.75 -5.83 31.63
N ARG A 67 5.56 -4.84 30.74
CA ARG A 67 5.46 -3.43 31.13
C ARG A 67 4.25 -3.13 32.04
N PHE A 68 3.18 -3.91 31.93
CA PHE A 68 1.99 -3.81 32.78
C PHE A 68 2.05 -4.73 34.02
N ASN A 69 3.15 -5.45 34.22
CA ASN A 69 3.30 -6.49 35.26
C ASN A 69 2.21 -7.59 35.16
N TRP A 70 1.79 -7.95 33.94
CA TRP A 70 0.86 -9.05 33.71
C TRP A 70 1.60 -10.30 33.28
N PHE A 71 1.73 -11.26 34.19
CA PHE A 71 2.47 -12.51 33.93
C PHE A 71 1.55 -13.59 33.36
N ILE A 72 1.83 -14.02 32.12
CA ILE A 72 1.11 -15.11 31.45
C ILE A 72 2.13 -16.16 31.01
N LEU A 73 2.19 -17.29 31.71
CA LEU A 73 3.20 -18.33 31.55
C LEU A 73 3.34 -18.84 30.10
N ILE A 74 2.22 -19.04 29.38
CA ILE A 74 2.21 -19.49 27.98
C ILE A 74 2.91 -18.50 27.05
N VAL A 75 2.79 -17.20 27.34
CA VAL A 75 3.34 -16.13 26.51
C VAL A 75 4.83 -15.96 26.79
N GLU A 76 5.26 -16.12 28.04
CA GLU A 76 6.67 -16.04 28.43
C GLU A 76 7.47 -17.27 27.94
N GLU A 77 6.90 -18.47 28.03
CA GLU A 77 7.50 -19.71 27.49
C GLU A 77 7.69 -19.66 25.96
N LEU A 78 7.02 -18.72 25.28
CA LEU A 78 7.24 -18.51 23.85
C LEU A 78 8.64 -17.94 23.56
N GLU A 79 9.31 -17.34 24.56
CA GLU A 79 10.66 -16.76 24.48
C GLU A 79 10.85 -15.87 23.24
N VAL A 80 9.85 -15.03 22.97
CA VAL A 80 9.87 -14.13 21.82
C VAL A 80 10.98 -13.08 22.03
N PRO A 81 11.85 -12.85 21.03
CA PRO A 81 12.90 -11.83 21.14
C PRO A 81 12.35 -10.45 21.46
N GLU A 82 13.08 -9.70 22.27
CA GLU A 82 12.74 -8.32 22.61
C GLU A 82 12.54 -7.45 21.36
N PRO A 83 11.67 -6.42 21.43
CA PRO A 83 11.40 -5.57 20.29
C PRO A 83 12.54 -4.61 19.99
N PHE A 84 13.01 -4.62 18.75
CA PHE A 84 13.97 -3.64 18.25
C PHE A 84 13.28 -2.30 17.96
N ALA A 85 14.03 -1.20 18.06
CA ALA A 85 13.50 0.15 17.84
C ALA A 85 12.79 0.32 16.48
N TRP A 86 13.32 -0.31 15.42
CA TRP A 86 12.75 -0.23 14.08
C TRP A 86 11.35 -0.85 13.99
N GLU A 87 11.04 -1.84 14.83
CA GLU A 87 9.71 -2.48 14.87
C GLU A 87 8.64 -1.49 15.33
N TRP A 88 8.95 -0.71 16.36
CA TRP A 88 8.07 0.34 16.87
C TRP A 88 7.88 1.48 15.85
N PHE A 89 8.97 1.90 15.21
CA PHE A 89 8.89 2.89 14.13
C PHE A 89 8.03 2.38 12.98
N TRP A 90 8.22 1.12 12.57
CA TRP A 90 7.40 0.52 11.53
C TRP A 90 5.93 0.41 11.93
N LEU A 91 5.63 -0.03 13.17
CA LEU A 91 4.26 -0.16 13.65
C LEU A 91 3.51 1.20 13.64
N SER A 92 4.22 2.30 13.85
CA SER A 92 3.66 3.65 13.76
C SER A 92 3.11 4.00 12.37
N SER A 93 3.49 3.27 11.31
CA SER A 93 3.00 3.50 9.95
C SER A 93 1.50 3.23 9.79
N ILE A 94 0.87 2.54 10.75
CA ILE A 94 -0.59 2.40 10.81
C ILE A 94 -1.31 3.76 10.78
N THR A 95 -0.69 4.80 11.33
CA THR A 95 -1.22 6.18 11.32
C THR A 95 -1.33 6.76 9.91
N ALA A 96 -0.47 6.33 8.97
CA ALA A 96 -0.51 6.77 7.58
C ALA A 96 -1.84 6.40 6.90
N SER A 97 -2.47 5.30 7.32
CA SER A 97 -3.74 4.84 6.75
C SER A 97 -4.88 5.85 6.91
N ALA A 98 -4.83 6.73 7.93
CA ALA A 98 -5.80 7.81 8.08
C ALA A 98 -5.77 8.77 6.87
N PHE A 99 -4.57 9.17 6.43
CA PHE A 99 -4.39 10.01 5.24
C PHE A 99 -4.86 9.29 3.96
N CYS A 100 -4.61 7.99 3.85
CA CYS A 100 -5.04 7.17 2.72
C CYS A 100 -6.56 7.11 2.60
N LEU A 101 -7.25 6.79 3.69
CA LEU A 101 -8.71 6.67 3.73
C LEU A 101 -9.38 8.02 3.44
N ASP A 102 -8.85 9.11 4.01
CA ASP A 102 -9.31 10.48 3.72
C ASP A 102 -9.13 10.82 2.23
N ALA A 103 -7.95 10.52 1.66
CA ALA A 103 -7.65 10.75 0.26
C ALA A 103 -8.61 9.99 -0.67
N ILE A 104 -8.88 8.71 -0.39
CA ILE A 104 -9.78 7.87 -1.17
C ILE A 104 -11.23 8.38 -1.10
N LYS A 105 -11.69 8.80 0.09
CA LYS A 105 -13.04 9.32 0.31
C LYS A 105 -13.26 10.63 -0.45
N LYS A 106 -12.29 11.54 -0.39
CA LYS A 106 -12.41 12.89 -0.95
C LYS A 106 -11.86 13.03 -2.39
N ASN A 107 -11.16 12.03 -2.91
CA ASN A 107 -10.29 12.17 -4.10
C ASN A 107 -9.26 13.31 -3.93
N SER A 108 -8.72 13.45 -2.72
CA SER A 108 -7.82 14.55 -2.37
C SER A 108 -6.38 14.20 -2.75
N VAL A 109 -5.81 14.95 -3.71
CA VAL A 109 -4.40 14.82 -4.10
C VAL A 109 -3.48 15.19 -2.93
N THR A 110 -3.85 16.18 -2.13
CA THR A 110 -3.07 16.61 -0.96
C THR A 110 -3.02 15.52 0.11
N SER A 111 -4.15 14.93 0.48
CA SER A 111 -4.17 13.82 1.45
C SER A 111 -3.42 12.60 0.92
N MET A 112 -3.48 12.33 -0.39
CA MET A 112 -2.72 11.22 -1.00
C MET A 112 -1.21 11.48 -0.97
N ARG A 113 -0.77 12.74 -1.15
CA ARG A 113 0.64 13.11 -0.99
C ARG A 113 1.11 12.94 0.46
N ASN A 114 0.29 13.38 1.42
CA ASN A 114 0.59 13.18 2.85
C ASN A 114 0.70 11.69 3.17
N TYR A 115 -0.21 10.85 2.65
CA TYR A 115 -0.12 9.40 2.77
C TYR A 115 1.20 8.85 2.23
N ILE A 116 1.61 9.24 1.02
CA ILE A 116 2.88 8.80 0.42
C ILE A 116 4.06 9.20 1.30
N ILE A 117 4.10 10.44 1.79
CA ILE A 117 5.18 10.90 2.68
C ILE A 117 5.20 10.08 3.96
N SER A 118 4.06 9.90 4.63
CA SER A 118 3.96 9.13 5.87
C SER A 118 4.34 7.67 5.68
N ILE A 119 3.91 7.01 4.60
CA ILE A 119 4.23 5.59 4.36
C ILE A 119 5.69 5.40 3.97
N VAL A 120 6.31 6.37 3.29
CA VAL A 120 7.75 6.35 3.02
C VAL A 120 8.54 6.44 4.31
N LEU A 121 8.24 7.44 5.15
CA LEU A 121 8.99 7.70 6.36
C LEU A 121 8.80 6.63 7.44
N LEU A 122 7.55 6.21 7.68
CA LEU A 122 7.22 5.31 8.78
C LEU A 122 7.14 3.85 8.34
N GLY A 123 6.89 3.57 7.06
CA GLY A 123 6.75 2.20 6.55
C GLY A 123 8.00 1.73 5.80
N TYR A 124 8.40 2.47 4.76
CA TYR A 124 9.44 2.03 3.83
C TYR A 124 10.85 2.14 4.42
N LEU A 125 11.19 3.27 5.04
CA LEU A 125 12.54 3.47 5.62
C LEU A 125 12.85 2.46 6.74
N PRO A 126 11.96 2.15 7.69
CA PRO A 126 12.23 1.13 8.69
C PRO A 126 12.43 -0.26 8.09
N ILE A 127 11.71 -0.61 7.01
CA ILE A 127 11.94 -1.88 6.29
C ILE A 127 13.33 -1.91 5.67
N LEU A 128 13.75 -0.85 4.96
CA LEU A 128 15.06 -0.80 4.34
C LEU A 128 16.18 -0.86 5.37
N TYR A 129 16.01 -0.15 6.50
CA TYR A 129 16.93 -0.23 7.63
C TYR A 129 17.01 -1.67 8.17
N ALA A 130 15.88 -2.32 8.41
CA ALA A 130 15.83 -3.67 8.94
C ALA A 130 16.44 -4.71 7.97
N LEU A 131 16.25 -4.55 6.65
CA LEU A 131 16.89 -5.40 5.65
C LEU A 131 18.42 -5.32 5.75
N VAL A 132 18.98 -4.11 5.88
CA VAL A 132 20.43 -3.94 6.05
C VAL A 132 20.89 -4.49 7.39
N PHE A 133 20.12 -4.25 8.46
CA PHE A 133 20.42 -4.72 9.81
C PHE A 133 20.53 -6.25 9.88
N TRP A 134 19.59 -6.99 9.28
CA TRP A 134 19.56 -8.46 9.29
C TRP A 134 20.35 -9.11 8.15
N PHE A 135 20.97 -8.33 7.26
CA PHE A 135 21.63 -8.85 6.06
C PHE A 135 22.74 -9.85 6.40
N SER A 136 23.58 -9.54 7.38
CA SER A 136 24.72 -10.39 7.75
C SER A 136 24.26 -11.77 8.22
N GLU A 137 23.25 -11.82 9.09
CA GLU A 137 22.72 -13.09 9.59
C GLU A 137 22.13 -13.96 8.48
N VAL A 138 21.33 -13.35 7.59
CA VAL A 138 20.73 -14.07 6.47
C VAL A 138 21.81 -14.54 5.48
N TYR A 139 22.82 -13.71 5.23
CA TYR A 139 23.94 -14.09 4.38
C TYR A 139 24.70 -15.30 4.95
N ILE A 140 25.05 -15.25 6.24
CA ILE A 140 25.73 -16.35 6.93
C ILE A 140 24.88 -17.63 6.85
N PHE A 141 23.58 -17.53 7.15
CA PHE A 141 22.67 -18.68 7.08
C PHE A 141 22.59 -19.30 5.68
N LEU A 142 22.62 -18.49 4.62
CA LEU A 142 22.50 -18.98 3.24
C LEU A 142 23.79 -19.56 2.67
N VAL A 143 24.95 -19.14 3.17
CA VAL A 143 26.26 -19.49 2.60
C VAL A 143 27.02 -20.51 3.44
N SER A 144 26.76 -20.58 4.75
CA SER A 144 27.50 -21.46 5.66
C SER A 144 26.87 -22.85 5.71
N ASP A 145 27.66 -23.88 5.42
CA ASP A 145 27.21 -25.28 5.52
C ASP A 145 26.96 -25.69 6.99
N ASP A 146 27.72 -25.11 7.94
CA ASP A 146 27.64 -25.38 9.39
C ASP A 146 26.99 -24.22 10.16
N TYR A 147 25.87 -23.67 9.66
CA TYR A 147 25.23 -22.50 10.27
C TYR A 147 24.74 -22.72 11.71
N PHE A 148 24.56 -23.97 12.16
CA PHE A 148 24.13 -24.28 13.54
C PHE A 148 25.21 -23.98 14.59
N ASP A 149 26.48 -23.99 14.20
CA ASP A 149 27.60 -23.78 15.12
C ASP A 149 28.07 -22.31 15.14
N VAL A 150 27.37 -21.42 14.43
CA VAL A 150 27.73 -20.00 14.34
C VAL A 150 27.18 -19.25 15.56
N VAL A 151 28.09 -18.86 16.45
CA VAL A 151 27.81 -18.17 17.73
C VAL A 151 27.09 -16.83 17.57
N ASP A 152 27.19 -16.19 16.40
CA ASP A 152 26.70 -14.83 16.16
C ASP A 152 25.26 -14.77 15.62
N LEU A 153 24.56 -15.89 15.43
CA LEU A 153 23.17 -15.90 14.95
C LEU A 153 22.17 -15.77 16.10
N VAL A 154 21.17 -14.89 15.95
CA VAL A 154 20.05 -14.80 16.88
C VAL A 154 19.00 -15.85 16.50
N TYR A 155 18.65 -16.72 17.43
CA TYR A 155 17.62 -17.74 17.24
C TYR A 155 16.36 -17.40 18.02
N TRP A 156 15.21 -17.73 17.43
CA TRP A 156 13.96 -17.87 18.16
C TRP A 156 13.56 -19.35 18.10
N ARG A 157 13.70 -20.02 19.25
CA ARG A 157 13.62 -21.48 19.38
C ARG A 157 14.65 -22.17 18.47
N MET A 158 14.21 -22.72 17.34
CA MET A 158 15.08 -23.45 16.39
C MET A 158 15.26 -22.70 15.06
N TYR A 159 14.69 -21.50 14.93
CA TYR A 159 14.68 -20.75 13.67
C TYR A 159 15.55 -19.50 13.79
N PRO A 160 16.43 -19.23 12.80
CA PRO A 160 17.19 -17.98 12.74
C PRO A 160 16.25 -16.79 12.61
N CYS A 161 16.35 -15.83 13.53
CA CYS A 161 15.52 -14.63 13.56
C CYS A 161 15.65 -13.81 12.30
N GLY A 162 16.87 -13.63 11.77
CA GLY A 162 17.11 -12.90 10.53
C GLY A 162 16.27 -13.43 9.35
N LEU A 163 16.12 -14.75 9.23
CA LEU A 163 15.33 -15.37 8.16
C LEU A 163 13.82 -15.10 8.33
N LEU A 164 13.31 -15.26 9.54
CA LEU A 164 11.91 -14.96 9.87
C LEU A 164 11.60 -13.49 9.61
N TRP A 165 12.52 -12.59 9.99
CA TRP A 165 12.40 -11.18 9.70
C TRP A 165 12.42 -10.89 8.20
N TYR A 166 13.31 -11.52 7.44
CA TYR A 166 13.33 -11.36 5.99
C TYR A 166 12.02 -11.78 5.34
N ALA A 167 11.38 -12.88 5.78
CA ALA A 167 10.07 -13.27 5.27
C ALA A 167 9.02 -12.18 5.50
N PHE A 168 8.95 -11.62 6.72
CA PHE A 168 8.05 -10.51 7.04
C PHE A 168 8.39 -9.24 6.22
N LEU A 169 9.66 -8.85 6.18
CA LEU A 169 10.15 -7.64 5.51
C LEU A 169 9.88 -7.69 4.01
N MET A 170 10.04 -8.84 3.36
CA MET A 170 9.76 -8.99 1.93
C MET A 170 8.27 -8.83 1.62
N ILE A 171 7.37 -9.36 2.45
CA ILE A 171 5.92 -9.17 2.28
C ILE A 171 5.56 -7.70 2.54
N ALA A 172 6.07 -7.11 3.61
CA ALA A 172 5.83 -5.71 3.95
C ALA A 172 6.34 -4.77 2.85
N LEU A 173 7.51 -5.05 2.27
CA LEU A 173 8.08 -4.29 1.16
C LEU A 173 7.17 -4.33 -0.06
N GLN A 174 6.62 -5.50 -0.42
CA GLN A 174 5.67 -5.63 -1.52
C GLN A 174 4.39 -4.84 -1.27
N VAL A 175 3.79 -4.97 -0.07
CA VAL A 175 2.57 -4.24 0.30
C VAL A 175 2.77 -2.73 0.19
N HIS A 176 3.89 -2.21 0.66
CA HIS A 176 4.20 -0.78 0.58
C HIS A 176 4.57 -0.32 -0.84
N SER A 177 5.25 -1.16 -1.62
CA SER A 177 5.55 -0.91 -3.04
C SER A 177 4.26 -0.74 -3.85
N PHE A 178 3.31 -1.66 -3.68
CA PHE A 178 2.01 -1.61 -4.34
C PHE A 178 1.17 -0.44 -3.85
N SER A 179 1.19 -0.14 -2.54
CA SER A 179 0.55 1.04 -1.97
C SER A 179 0.99 2.32 -2.69
N MET A 180 2.31 2.53 -2.79
CA MET A 180 2.86 3.70 -3.49
C MET A 180 2.48 3.72 -4.97
N TYR A 181 2.62 2.59 -5.66
CA TYR A 181 2.28 2.48 -7.08
C TYR A 181 0.83 2.90 -7.36
N PHE A 182 -0.14 2.36 -6.60
CA PHE A 182 -1.54 2.72 -6.77
C PHE A 182 -1.83 4.18 -6.37
N SER A 183 -1.18 4.70 -5.33
CA SER A 183 -1.28 6.11 -4.95
C SER A 183 -0.80 7.06 -6.04
N PHE A 184 0.32 6.78 -6.71
CA PHE A 184 0.80 7.59 -7.84
C PHE A 184 -0.15 7.54 -9.04
N LYS A 185 -0.71 6.37 -9.36
CA LYS A 185 -1.73 6.24 -10.40
C LYS A 185 -2.99 7.06 -10.07
N LEU A 186 -3.43 7.07 -8.81
CA LEU A 186 -4.56 7.87 -8.36
C LEU A 186 -4.30 9.37 -8.43
N ILE A 187 -3.12 9.84 -7.99
CA ILE A 187 -2.73 11.25 -8.12
C ILE A 187 -2.78 11.68 -9.57
N THR A 188 -2.23 10.87 -10.48
CA THR A 188 -2.24 11.16 -11.92
C THR A 188 -3.67 11.30 -12.43
N ALA A 189 -4.54 10.32 -12.12
CA ALA A 189 -5.94 10.32 -12.56
C ALA A 189 -6.75 11.51 -12.00
N TRP A 190 -6.53 11.91 -10.74
CA TRP A 190 -7.26 13.01 -10.12
C TRP A 190 -6.78 14.38 -10.61
N LYS A 191 -5.48 14.55 -10.89
CA LYS A 191 -4.95 15.78 -11.47
C LYS A 191 -5.47 16.02 -12.89
N THR A 192 -5.49 14.99 -13.73
CA THR A 192 -6.03 15.10 -15.10
C THR A 192 -7.52 15.48 -15.09
N ARG A 193 -8.27 15.08 -14.06
CA ARG A 193 -9.67 15.49 -13.87
C ARG A 193 -9.78 16.95 -13.42
N GLY A 194 -8.90 17.38 -12.51
CA GLY A 194 -8.88 18.76 -12.00
C GLY A 194 -8.60 19.78 -13.10
N ALA A 195 -7.61 19.50 -13.96
CA ALA A 195 -7.28 20.36 -15.10
C ALA A 195 -8.46 20.52 -16.09
N ARG A 196 -9.12 19.41 -16.46
CA ARG A 196 -10.28 19.41 -17.37
C ARG A 196 -11.55 20.09 -16.84
N ARG A 197 -11.64 20.39 -15.55
CA ARG A 197 -12.78 21.11 -14.97
C ARG A 197 -12.51 22.63 -14.91
N ALA A 198 -11.26 23.04 -15.07
CA ALA A 198 -10.86 24.44 -15.07
C ALA A 198 -10.79 25.05 -16.48
N GLU A 199 -10.71 24.20 -17.51
CA GLU A 199 -10.97 24.52 -18.93
C GLU A 199 -12.48 24.56 -19.19
#